data_AF-A0A2N2AU28-F1
#
_entry.id   AF-A0A2N2AU28-F1
#
_cell.length_a   1.000
_cell.length_b   1.000
_cell.length_c   1.000
_cell.angle_alpha   90.00
_cell.angle_beta   90.00
_cell.angle_gamma   90.00
#
_symmetry.space_group_name_H-M   'P 1'
#
loop_
_entity.id
_entity.type
_entity.pdbx_description
1 polymer ?
#
loop_
_entity_poly.entity_id
_entity_poly.type
_entity_poly.pdbx_seq_one_letter_code
_entity_poly.pdbx_strand_id
1 'polypeptide(L)'
;LSNMETQLNAKYENIIADAGYESEENYLYLEKKHQNYYIKPQSYEVWKKKSFKKDISKRENMVYDASKDEYTCHNGRKLKASGVIHKTSRNNYRSEVTVYECEDCGGCSYKEKCTKAKENKKMQVSKTFVEKRQISYENITSEIGIQLRTNRSIQVEGAFGVMKSDYNFNRFLTRGKNSVKTEFLLLCFGYNMNKFHTKIQNGRCCQHLHPIRTA
;
A
#
# COMPACT_ATOMS: atom_id res chain seq x y z
N LEU A 1 4.00 9.51 -12.14
CA LEU A 1 5.47 9.50 -12.21
C LEU A 1 6.00 10.25 -13.43
N SER A 2 5.41 10.08 -14.62
CA SER A 2 5.85 10.75 -15.85
C SER A 2 6.05 12.27 -15.72
N ASN A 3 5.13 12.99 -15.07
CA ASN A 3 5.29 14.44 -14.86
C ASN A 3 6.53 14.76 -14.00
N MET A 4 6.78 14.00 -12.93
CA MET A 4 7.99 14.19 -12.12
C MET A 4 9.26 13.89 -12.92
N GLU A 5 9.26 12.83 -13.74
CA GLU A 5 10.38 12.49 -14.63
C GLU A 5 10.66 13.63 -15.62
N THR A 6 9.63 14.20 -16.23
CA THR A 6 9.77 15.34 -17.17
C THR A 6 10.27 16.60 -16.48
N GLN A 7 9.74 16.95 -15.31
CA GLN A 7 10.07 18.21 -14.62
C GLN A 7 11.42 18.17 -13.92
N LEU A 8 11.82 17.00 -13.41
CA LEU A 8 13.06 16.84 -12.63
C LEU A 8 14.20 16.29 -13.47
N ASN A 9 13.93 15.86 -14.72
CA ASN A 9 14.86 15.15 -15.58
C ASN A 9 15.56 13.98 -14.86
N ALA A 10 14.84 13.32 -13.96
CA ALA A 10 15.36 12.29 -13.07
C ALA A 10 14.30 11.23 -12.82
N LYS A 11 14.74 9.98 -12.70
CA LYS A 11 13.89 8.84 -12.39
C LYS A 11 14.29 8.24 -11.05
N TYR A 12 13.32 8.15 -10.15
CA TYR A 12 13.53 7.54 -8.84
C TYR A 12 13.53 6.02 -8.95
N GLU A 13 14.54 5.37 -8.40
CA GLU A 13 14.62 3.91 -8.36
C GLU A 13 13.60 3.32 -7.40
N ASN A 14 13.48 3.90 -6.20
CA ASN A 14 12.62 3.41 -5.13
C ASN A 14 11.35 4.28 -5.01
N ILE A 15 10.19 3.67 -5.19
CA ILE A 15 8.88 4.32 -5.08
C ILE A 15 8.21 3.89 -3.78
N ILE A 16 7.99 4.86 -2.88
CA ILE A 16 7.39 4.64 -1.57
C ILE A 16 6.03 5.29 -1.54
N ALA A 17 4.99 4.48 -1.35
CA ALA A 17 3.60 4.96 -1.36
C ALA A 17 2.79 4.39 -0.20
N ASP A 18 1.72 5.09 0.15
CA ASP A 18 0.75 4.59 1.12
C ASP A 18 -0.15 3.51 0.52
N ALA A 19 -1.02 2.94 1.36
CA ALA A 19 -1.91 1.87 0.98
C ALA A 19 -3.01 2.25 -0.03
N GLY A 20 -3.31 3.53 -0.18
CA GLY A 20 -4.25 4.02 -1.19
C GLY A 20 -3.74 3.81 -2.62
N TYR A 21 -2.43 3.64 -2.80
CA TYR A 21 -1.80 3.36 -4.10
C TYR A 21 -1.64 1.86 -4.39
N GLU A 22 -2.09 0.96 -3.51
CA GLU A 22 -1.99 -0.47 -3.78
C GLU A 22 -2.98 -0.90 -4.87
N SER A 23 -2.45 -1.37 -6.00
CA SER A 23 -3.21 -2.03 -7.06
C SER A 23 -2.29 -2.91 -7.92
N GLU A 24 -2.87 -3.91 -8.57
CA GLU A 24 -2.15 -4.74 -9.55
C GLU A 24 -1.56 -3.89 -10.69
N GLU A 25 -2.36 -2.97 -11.21
CA GLU A 25 -1.98 -2.00 -12.25
C GLU A 25 -0.73 -1.20 -11.84
N ASN A 26 -0.69 -0.69 -10.60
CA ASN A 26 0.44 0.10 -10.12
C ASN A 26 1.70 -0.75 -9.94
N TYR A 27 1.58 -1.97 -9.43
CA TYR A 27 2.73 -2.87 -9.30
C TYR A 27 3.34 -3.18 -10.68
N LEU A 28 2.52 -3.58 -11.65
CA LEU A 28 2.99 -3.89 -13.00
C LEU A 28 3.55 -2.66 -13.72
N TYR A 29 2.97 -1.48 -13.49
CA TYR A 29 3.50 -0.23 -14.02
C TYR A 29 4.92 0.03 -13.52
N LEU A 30 5.17 -0.16 -12.22
CA LEU A 30 6.48 0.06 -11.60
C LEU A 30 7.50 -0.99 -12.05
N GLU A 31 7.10 -2.26 -12.17
CA GLU A 31 7.95 -3.32 -12.73
C GLU A 31 8.34 -3.05 -14.18
N LYS A 32 7.38 -2.64 -15.02
CA LYS A 32 7.65 -2.24 -16.42
C LYS A 32 8.61 -1.06 -16.50
N LYS A 33 8.64 -0.22 -15.47
CA LYS A 33 9.56 0.89 -15.35
C LYS A 33 10.86 0.49 -14.64
N HIS A 34 11.07 -0.76 -14.24
CA HIS A 34 12.24 -1.19 -13.47
C HIS A 34 12.45 -0.34 -12.20
N GLN A 35 11.36 -0.08 -11.47
CA GLN A 35 11.37 0.66 -10.22
C GLN A 35 10.96 -0.25 -9.06
N ASN A 36 11.71 -0.19 -7.96
CA ASN A 36 11.40 -0.92 -6.74
C ASN A 36 10.19 -0.27 -6.06
N TYR A 37 9.22 -1.08 -5.66
CA TYR A 37 7.99 -0.59 -5.04
C TYR A 37 7.91 -0.98 -3.57
N TYR A 38 7.71 0.03 -2.74
CA TYR A 38 7.50 -0.04 -1.30
C TYR A 38 6.10 0.49 -0.97
N ILE A 39 5.09 -0.19 -1.52
CA ILE A 39 3.69 0.19 -1.34
C ILE A 39 3.12 -0.62 -0.18
N LYS A 40 2.65 0.08 0.86
CA LYS A 40 2.08 -0.57 2.04
C LYS A 40 0.79 -1.34 1.66
N PRO A 41 0.65 -2.64 1.95
CA PRO A 41 -0.63 -3.32 1.72
C PRO A 41 -1.78 -2.68 2.51
N GLN A 42 -2.94 -2.55 1.89
CA GLN A 42 -4.18 -2.05 2.51
C GLN A 42 -4.55 -2.84 3.77
N SER A 43 -4.28 -4.14 3.75
CA SER A 43 -4.56 -5.02 4.89
C SER A 43 -3.44 -5.08 5.93
N TYR A 44 -2.34 -4.33 5.76
CA TYR A 44 -1.13 -4.43 6.59
C TYR A 44 -1.39 -4.27 8.10
N GLU A 45 -2.18 -3.27 8.52
CA GLU A 45 -2.50 -3.10 9.95
C GLU A 45 -3.51 -4.14 10.45
N VAL A 46 -4.37 -4.65 9.56
CA VAL A 46 -5.37 -5.66 9.90
C VAL A 46 -4.70 -7.02 10.11
N TRP A 47 -3.69 -7.37 9.31
CA TRP A 47 -2.91 -8.62 9.42
C TRP A 47 -2.25 -8.81 10.78
N LYS A 48 -1.90 -7.72 11.47
CA LYS A 48 -1.30 -7.76 12.80
C LYS A 48 -2.29 -8.17 13.89
N LYS A 49 -3.60 -7.96 13.68
CA LYS A 49 -4.63 -8.21 14.69
C LYS A 49 -4.81 -9.71 14.93
N LYS A 50 -4.86 -10.13 16.20
CA LYS A 50 -5.14 -11.53 16.59
C LYS A 50 -6.45 -12.06 16.00
N SER A 51 -7.47 -11.21 15.90
CA SER A 51 -8.76 -11.56 15.31
C SER A 51 -8.63 -11.93 13.83
N PHE A 52 -7.85 -11.19 13.04
CA PHE A 52 -7.64 -11.49 11.62
C PHE A 52 -6.90 -12.82 11.45
N LYS A 53 -5.85 -13.08 12.23
CA LYS A 53 -5.08 -14.33 12.15
C LYS A 53 -5.89 -15.58 12.49
N LYS A 54 -6.98 -15.44 13.25
CA LYS A 54 -7.90 -16.53 13.62
C LYS A 54 -9.15 -16.58 12.72
N ASP A 55 -9.30 -15.65 11.80
CA ASP A 55 -10.49 -15.56 10.95
C ASP A 55 -10.42 -16.60 9.82
N ILE A 56 -11.11 -17.74 10.03
CA ILE A 56 -11.18 -18.85 9.08
C ILE A 56 -11.85 -18.47 7.75
N SER A 57 -12.50 -17.31 7.67
CA SER A 57 -13.10 -16.82 6.42
C SER A 57 -12.05 -16.29 5.44
N LYS A 58 -10.86 -15.90 5.91
CA LYS A 58 -9.83 -15.22 5.11
C LYS A 58 -8.97 -16.20 4.33
N ARG A 59 -8.72 -15.86 3.06
CA ARG A 59 -7.83 -16.60 2.16
C ARG A 59 -6.41 -16.70 2.73
N GLU A 60 -5.94 -15.64 3.37
CA GLU A 60 -4.64 -15.57 4.03
C GLU A 60 -4.43 -16.64 5.11
N ASN A 61 -5.52 -17.18 5.66
CA ASN A 61 -5.50 -18.22 6.68
C ASN A 61 -5.86 -19.61 6.12
N MET A 62 -5.87 -19.78 4.79
CA MET A 62 -6.07 -21.06 4.11
C MET A 62 -4.74 -21.55 3.54
N VAL A 63 -4.56 -22.86 3.52
CA VAL A 63 -3.39 -23.49 2.87
C VAL A 63 -3.63 -23.52 1.37
N TYR A 64 -2.69 -22.99 0.60
CA TYR A 64 -2.71 -23.01 -0.86
C TYR A 64 -1.74 -24.07 -1.40
N ASP A 65 -2.24 -24.95 -2.27
CA ASP A 65 -1.44 -25.94 -3.00
C ASP A 65 -1.24 -25.45 -4.43
N ALA A 66 -0.02 -24.97 -4.72
CA ALA A 66 0.33 -24.43 -6.02
C ALA A 66 0.35 -25.49 -7.14
N SER A 67 0.54 -26.77 -6.81
CA SER A 67 0.61 -27.85 -7.80
C SER A 67 -0.78 -28.21 -8.34
N LYS A 68 -1.80 -28.12 -7.49
CA LYS A 68 -3.19 -28.44 -7.83
C LYS A 68 -4.03 -27.20 -8.15
N ASP A 69 -3.52 -26.02 -7.85
CA ASP A 69 -4.26 -24.76 -7.91
C ASP A 69 -5.52 -24.80 -7.02
N GLU A 70 -5.33 -25.21 -5.76
CA GLU A 70 -6.43 -25.40 -4.80
C GLU A 70 -6.11 -24.78 -3.45
N TYR A 71 -7.16 -24.31 -2.77
CA TYR A 71 -7.07 -23.91 -1.37
C TYR A 71 -7.74 -24.94 -0.47
N THR A 72 -7.25 -25.09 0.75
CA THR A 72 -7.85 -25.94 1.77
C THR A 72 -8.48 -25.06 2.83
N CYS A 73 -9.80 -25.19 3.03
CA CYS A 73 -10.50 -24.45 4.09
C CYS A 73 -10.19 -25.02 5.49
N HIS A 74 -10.66 -24.32 6.52
CA HIS A 74 -10.49 -24.74 7.91
C HIS A 74 -11.09 -26.14 8.21
N ASN A 75 -12.15 -26.54 7.51
CA ASN A 75 -12.77 -27.86 7.66
C ASN A 75 -12.12 -28.95 6.77
N GLY A 76 -10.92 -28.71 6.22
CA GLY A 76 -10.19 -29.66 5.38
C GLY A 76 -10.70 -29.81 3.94
N ARG A 77 -11.86 -29.24 3.61
CA ARG A 77 -12.46 -29.30 2.26
C ARG A 77 -11.70 -28.43 1.25
N LYS A 78 -11.68 -28.85 -0.01
CA LYS A 78 -10.94 -28.21 -1.10
C LYS A 78 -11.78 -27.15 -1.82
N LEU A 79 -11.14 -26.03 -2.12
CA LEU A 79 -11.65 -24.97 -2.97
C LEU A 79 -10.87 -25.00 -4.28
N LYS A 80 -11.52 -25.42 -5.36
CA LYS A 80 -10.92 -25.58 -6.69
C LYS A 80 -11.25 -24.41 -7.59
N ALA A 81 -10.39 -24.13 -8.56
CA ALA A 81 -10.67 -23.14 -9.59
C ALA A 81 -11.93 -23.55 -10.37
N SER A 82 -12.99 -22.75 -10.29
CA SER A 82 -14.26 -22.98 -10.97
C SER A 82 -14.46 -22.09 -12.19
N GLY A 83 -13.63 -21.06 -12.36
CA GLY A 83 -13.63 -20.24 -13.56
C GLY A 83 -12.71 -19.02 -13.45
N VAL A 84 -12.66 -18.27 -14.53
CA VAL A 84 -11.90 -17.02 -14.63
C VAL A 84 -12.86 -15.90 -15.03
N ILE A 85 -12.77 -14.77 -14.34
CA ILE A 85 -13.49 -13.55 -14.68
C ILE A 85 -12.49 -12.43 -14.91
N HIS A 86 -12.89 -11.44 -15.69
CA HIS A 86 -12.10 -10.23 -15.89
C HIS A 86 -12.74 -9.05 -15.18
N LYS A 87 -11.92 -8.22 -14.53
CA LYS A 87 -12.34 -6.97 -13.91
C LYS A 87 -11.61 -5.80 -14.53
N THR A 88 -12.35 -4.78 -14.90
CA THR A 88 -11.81 -3.55 -15.47
C THR A 88 -11.75 -2.46 -14.39
N SER A 89 -10.58 -1.88 -14.19
CA SER A 89 -10.37 -0.75 -13.28
C SER A 89 -10.95 0.55 -13.88
N ARG A 90 -11.03 1.61 -13.06
CA ARG A 90 -11.41 2.95 -13.53
C ARG A 90 -10.49 3.47 -14.63
N ASN A 91 -9.24 3.01 -14.68
CA ASN A 91 -8.25 3.40 -15.68
C ASN A 91 -8.26 2.48 -16.91
N ASN A 92 -9.33 1.69 -17.11
CA ASN A 92 -9.44 0.69 -18.17
C ASN A 92 -8.42 -0.46 -18.09
N TYR A 93 -7.76 -0.67 -16.95
CA TYR A 93 -6.88 -1.81 -16.76
C TYR A 93 -7.70 -3.09 -16.54
N ARG A 94 -7.46 -4.13 -17.34
CA ARG A 94 -8.14 -5.42 -17.24
C ARG A 94 -7.30 -6.41 -16.44
N SER A 95 -7.79 -6.78 -15.26
CA SER A 95 -7.21 -7.82 -14.41
C SER A 95 -7.91 -9.16 -14.62
N GLU A 96 -7.14 -10.24 -14.52
CA GLU A 96 -7.65 -11.62 -14.49
C GLU A 96 -7.87 -12.07 -13.05
N VAL A 97 -9.03 -12.65 -12.77
CA VAL A 97 -9.41 -13.08 -11.43
C VAL A 97 -9.95 -14.50 -11.49
N THR A 98 -9.24 -15.42 -10.83
CA THR A 98 -9.69 -16.80 -10.68
C THR A 98 -10.76 -16.87 -9.60
N VAL A 99 -11.88 -17.52 -9.90
CA VAL A 99 -12.93 -17.87 -8.96
C VAL A 99 -12.64 -19.27 -8.42
N TYR A 100 -12.58 -19.41 -7.11
CA TYR A 100 -12.48 -20.70 -6.45
C TYR A 100 -13.77 -21.00 -5.72
N GLU A 101 -14.19 -22.26 -5.76
CA GLU A 101 -15.41 -22.73 -5.13
C GLU A 101 -15.12 -23.98 -4.31
N CYS A 102 -15.65 -24.00 -3.08
CA CYS A 102 -15.59 -25.17 -2.22
C CYS A 102 -16.39 -26.32 -2.82
N GLU A 103 -15.84 -27.53 -2.77
CA GLU A 103 -16.49 -28.73 -3.31
C GLU A 103 -17.88 -28.96 -2.70
N ASP A 104 -17.99 -28.83 -1.38
CA ASP A 104 -19.26 -28.90 -0.66
C ASP A 104 -19.15 -28.09 0.64
N CYS A 105 -20.21 -27.39 1.02
CA CYS A 105 -20.39 -26.73 2.31
C CYS A 105 -21.61 -27.24 3.08
N GLY A 106 -22.30 -28.28 2.58
CA GLY A 106 -23.42 -28.94 3.22
C GLY A 106 -23.08 -29.48 4.61
N GLY A 107 -23.96 -29.19 5.57
CA GLY A 107 -23.80 -29.63 6.97
C GLY A 107 -22.54 -29.13 7.68
N CYS A 108 -21.81 -28.17 7.12
CA CYS A 108 -20.55 -27.71 7.70
C CYS A 108 -20.79 -26.86 8.97
N SER A 109 -20.32 -27.35 10.13
CA SER A 109 -20.43 -26.67 11.43
C SER A 109 -19.74 -25.30 11.48
N TYR A 110 -18.79 -25.06 10.58
CA TYR A 110 -18.05 -23.81 10.48
C TYR A 110 -18.66 -22.80 9.49
N LYS A 111 -19.76 -23.15 8.79
CA LYS A 111 -20.29 -22.35 7.67
C LYS A 111 -20.55 -20.91 8.06
N GLU A 112 -21.23 -20.67 9.19
CA GLU A 112 -21.58 -19.32 9.69
C GLU A 112 -20.35 -18.42 9.91
N LYS A 113 -19.25 -19.00 10.40
CA LYS A 113 -17.99 -18.28 10.64
C LYS A 113 -17.11 -18.18 9.39
N CYS A 114 -17.30 -19.05 8.40
CA CYS A 114 -16.43 -19.18 7.23
C CYS A 114 -16.92 -18.40 6.00
N THR A 115 -18.24 -18.32 5.77
CA THR A 115 -18.82 -17.67 4.60
C THR A 115 -20.25 -17.19 4.86
N LYS A 116 -20.65 -16.09 4.20
CA LYS A 116 -22.04 -15.61 4.17
C LYS A 116 -22.82 -16.12 2.95
N ALA A 117 -22.19 -16.92 2.09
CA ALA A 117 -22.83 -17.50 0.92
C ALA A 117 -23.92 -18.50 1.36
N LYS A 118 -25.07 -18.48 0.66
CA LYS A 118 -26.14 -19.46 0.85
C LYS A 118 -25.66 -20.87 0.50
N GLU A 119 -24.94 -20.97 -0.62
CA GLU A 119 -24.38 -22.22 -1.15
C GLU A 119 -22.94 -22.46 -0.65
N ASN A 120 -22.09 -22.98 -1.53
CA ASN A 120 -20.67 -23.19 -1.31
C ASN A 120 -19.92 -21.86 -1.16
N LYS A 121 -18.85 -21.90 -0.37
CA LYS A 121 -17.93 -20.78 -0.27
C LYS A 121 -17.28 -20.54 -1.64
N LYS A 122 -17.42 -19.31 -2.13
CA LYS A 122 -16.70 -18.81 -3.30
C LYS A 122 -15.72 -17.72 -2.91
N MET A 123 -14.58 -17.68 -3.56
CA MET A 123 -13.62 -16.59 -3.42
C MET A 123 -13.05 -16.20 -4.77
N GLN A 124 -12.65 -14.94 -4.87
CA GLN A 124 -12.09 -14.36 -6.06
C GLN A 124 -10.66 -13.93 -5.75
N VAL A 125 -9.70 -14.42 -6.52
CA VAL A 125 -8.29 -14.17 -6.30
C VAL A 125 -7.65 -13.77 -7.62
N SER A 126 -7.08 -12.57 -7.68
CA SER A 126 -6.08 -12.27 -8.71
C SER A 126 -4.74 -12.83 -8.23
N LYS A 127 -4.21 -13.81 -8.96
CA LYS A 127 -2.91 -14.44 -8.65
C LYS A 127 -1.78 -13.42 -8.80
N THR A 128 -1.81 -12.64 -9.89
CA THR A 128 -0.86 -11.55 -10.15
C THR A 128 -0.84 -10.54 -9.01
N PHE A 129 -2.01 -10.09 -8.54
CA PHE A 129 -2.07 -9.15 -7.42
C PHE A 129 -1.47 -9.75 -6.15
N VAL A 130 -1.75 -11.02 -5.83
CA VAL A 130 -1.21 -11.68 -4.63
C VAL A 130 0.31 -11.80 -4.71
N GLU A 131 0.85 -12.20 -5.86
CA GLU A 131 2.29 -12.28 -6.10
C GLU A 131 2.96 -10.91 -5.92
N LYS A 132 2.46 -9.87 -6.59
CA LYS A 132 3.07 -8.54 -6.54
C LYS A 132 2.93 -7.89 -5.17
N ARG A 133 1.81 -8.11 -4.49
CA ARG A 133 1.62 -7.70 -3.10
C ARG A 133 2.65 -8.37 -2.18
N GLN A 134 3.01 -9.63 -2.40
CA GLN A 134 3.99 -10.34 -1.59
C GLN A 134 5.39 -9.73 -1.76
N ILE A 135 5.80 -9.42 -3.00
CA ILE A 135 7.05 -8.72 -3.29
C ILE A 135 7.08 -7.34 -2.59
N SER A 136 5.98 -6.58 -2.70
CA SER A 136 5.88 -5.27 -2.02
C SER A 136 5.97 -5.43 -0.50
N TYR A 137 5.34 -6.49 0.05
CA TYR A 137 5.36 -6.77 1.47
C TYR A 137 6.78 -7.08 1.97
N GLU A 138 7.54 -7.90 1.25
CA GLU A 138 8.95 -8.20 1.55
C GLU A 138 9.81 -6.93 1.45
N ASN A 139 9.59 -6.11 0.42
CA ASN A 139 10.28 -4.84 0.27
C ASN A 139 10.05 -3.92 1.48
N ILE A 140 8.81 -3.74 1.94
CA ILE A 140 8.51 -2.82 3.06
C ILE A 140 8.91 -3.36 4.45
N THR A 141 9.21 -4.66 4.57
CA THR A 141 9.66 -5.30 5.82
C THR A 141 11.18 -5.46 5.88
N SER A 142 11.88 -5.32 4.76
CA SER A 142 13.35 -5.19 4.73
C SER A 142 13.82 -3.99 5.56
N GLU A 143 15.06 -4.01 6.04
CA GLU A 143 15.67 -2.92 6.81
C GLU A 143 15.60 -1.58 6.05
N ILE A 144 15.96 -1.60 4.77
CA ILE A 144 15.87 -0.44 3.86
C ILE A 144 14.41 0.01 3.72
N GLY A 145 13.48 -0.93 3.51
CA GLY A 145 12.05 -0.62 3.40
C GLY A 145 11.48 0.03 4.65
N ILE A 146 11.87 -0.45 5.83
CA ILE A 146 11.50 0.15 7.13
C ILE A 146 12.07 1.56 7.24
N GLN A 147 13.33 1.78 6.82
CA GLN A 147 13.94 3.10 6.83
C GLN A 147 13.22 4.07 5.91
N LEU A 148 12.97 3.66 4.67
CA LEU A 148 12.33 4.46 3.65
C LEU A 148 10.89 4.86 4.04
N ARG A 149 10.07 3.90 4.51
CA ARG A 149 8.69 4.19 4.92
C ARG A 149 8.61 5.09 6.16
N THR A 150 9.53 4.90 7.11
CA THR A 150 9.61 5.72 8.33
C THR A 150 9.99 7.15 7.95
N ASN A 151 10.99 7.30 7.07
CA ASN A 151 11.39 8.60 6.55
C ASN A 151 10.29 9.30 5.77
N ARG A 152 9.52 8.58 4.94
CA ARG A 152 8.37 9.17 4.25
C ARG A 152 7.37 9.76 5.25
N SER A 153 7.05 9.04 6.34
CA SER A 153 6.16 9.55 7.39
C SER A 153 6.76 10.78 8.09
N ILE A 154 8.02 10.71 8.53
CA ILE A 154 8.73 11.85 9.16
C ILE A 154 8.72 13.08 8.24
N GLN A 155 9.03 12.92 6.96
CA GLN A 155 9.17 14.03 6.02
C GLN A 155 7.83 14.66 5.65
N VAL A 156 6.79 13.84 5.42
CA VAL A 156 5.46 14.32 5.03
C VAL A 156 4.72 14.88 6.24
N GLU A 157 4.57 14.10 7.31
CA GLU A 157 3.81 14.51 8.49
C GLU A 157 4.54 15.59 9.27
N GLY A 158 5.88 15.50 9.38
CA GLY A 158 6.68 16.53 10.05
C GLY A 158 6.56 17.90 9.39
N ALA A 159 6.45 17.97 8.06
CA ALA A 159 6.24 19.25 7.38
C ALA A 159 4.90 19.88 7.76
N PHE A 160 3.82 19.10 7.77
CA PHE A 160 2.51 19.60 8.17
C PHE A 160 2.42 19.91 9.67
N GLY A 161 3.08 19.13 10.52
CA GLY A 161 3.18 19.38 11.95
C GLY A 161 3.83 20.73 12.26
N VAL A 162 5.01 20.99 11.67
CA VAL A 162 5.70 22.27 11.83
C VAL A 162 4.85 23.43 11.32
N MET A 163 4.28 23.31 10.11
CA MET A 163 3.46 24.40 9.56
C MET A 163 2.23 24.70 10.43
N LYS A 164 1.54 23.70 10.96
CA LYS A 164 0.31 23.91 11.73
C LYS A 164 0.57 24.29 13.19
N SER A 165 1.47 23.58 13.85
CA SER A 165 1.73 23.73 15.28
C SER A 165 2.77 24.80 15.55
N ASP A 166 3.96 24.70 14.96
CA ASP A 166 5.08 25.59 15.26
C ASP A 166 4.88 26.97 14.64
N TYR A 167 4.39 27.02 13.39
CA TYR A 167 4.08 28.29 12.72
C TYR A 167 2.65 28.78 13.00
N ASN A 168 1.86 28.02 13.77
CA ASN A 168 0.47 28.32 14.10
C ASN A 168 -0.42 28.60 12.86
N PHE A 169 -0.09 28.01 11.69
CA PHE A 169 -0.81 28.23 10.45
C PHE A 169 -2.06 27.35 10.38
N ASN A 170 -3.14 27.83 10.99
CA ASN A 170 -4.41 27.10 11.09
C ASN A 170 -5.47 27.56 10.08
N ARG A 171 -5.26 28.70 9.42
CA ARG A 171 -6.19 29.25 8.42
C ARG A 171 -5.45 30.09 7.39
N PHE A 172 -5.94 30.08 6.16
CA PHE A 172 -5.51 31.01 5.13
C PHE A 172 -6.04 32.41 5.42
N LEU A 173 -5.21 33.42 5.18
CA LEU A 173 -5.56 34.84 5.29
C LEU A 173 -6.26 35.34 4.02
N THR A 174 -5.93 34.74 2.88
CA THR A 174 -6.50 35.10 1.57
C THR A 174 -7.69 34.24 1.18
N ARG A 175 -8.47 34.71 0.20
CA ARG A 175 -9.61 33.99 -0.38
C ARG A 175 -9.43 33.86 -1.89
N GLY A 176 -9.99 32.80 -2.46
CA GLY A 176 -9.90 32.49 -3.89
C GLY A 176 -8.68 31.61 -4.24
N LYS A 177 -8.85 30.73 -5.23
CA LYS A 177 -7.86 29.67 -5.55
C LYS A 177 -6.46 30.21 -5.82
N ASN A 178 -6.34 31.31 -6.56
CA ASN A 178 -5.04 31.89 -6.93
C ASN A 178 -4.33 32.49 -5.71
N SER A 179 -5.02 33.29 -4.91
CA SER A 179 -4.45 33.93 -3.73
C SER A 179 -4.04 32.89 -2.68
N VAL A 180 -4.90 31.91 -2.42
CA VAL A 180 -4.62 30.79 -1.50
C VAL A 180 -3.40 29.98 -1.97
N LYS A 181 -3.28 29.75 -3.28
CA LYS A 181 -2.10 29.08 -3.85
C LYS A 181 -0.83 29.90 -3.61
N THR A 182 -0.85 31.21 -3.85
CA THR A 182 0.31 32.08 -3.62
C THR A 182 0.72 32.10 -2.14
N GLU A 183 -0.25 32.24 -1.24
CA GLU A 183 -0.01 32.18 0.21
C GLU A 183 0.61 30.85 0.63
N PHE A 184 0.09 29.73 0.11
CA PHE A 184 0.64 28.40 0.39
C PHE A 184 2.07 28.23 -0.16
N LEU A 185 2.37 28.77 -1.34
CA LEU A 185 3.71 28.72 -1.92
C LEU A 185 4.72 29.51 -1.08
N LEU A 186 4.35 30.69 -0.59
CA LEU A 186 5.19 31.49 0.30
C LEU A 186 5.45 30.77 1.63
N LEU A 187 4.42 30.15 2.22
CA LEU A 187 4.56 29.34 3.43
C LEU A 187 5.53 28.16 3.20
N CYS A 188 5.35 27.43 2.09
CA CYS A 188 6.23 26.32 1.71
C CYS A 188 7.68 26.79 1.49
N PHE A 189 7.87 27.95 0.87
CA PHE A 189 9.19 28.54 0.63
C PHE A 189 9.89 28.87 1.95
N GLY A 190 9.21 29.57 2.87
CA GLY A 190 9.75 29.87 4.20
C GLY A 190 10.07 28.61 5.01
N TYR A 191 9.19 27.61 4.97
CA TYR A 191 9.47 26.29 5.58
C TYR A 191 10.73 25.64 5.00
N ASN A 192 10.87 25.61 3.67
CA ASN A 192 12.02 25.02 3.00
C ASN A 192 13.33 25.76 3.31
N MET A 193 13.31 27.09 3.40
CA MET A 193 14.47 27.89 3.81
C MET A 193 14.91 27.55 5.23
N ASN A 194 13.99 27.53 6.20
CA ASN A 194 14.30 27.17 7.59
C ASN A 194 14.84 25.74 7.68
N LYS A 195 14.21 24.79 6.98
CA LYS A 195 14.68 23.41 6.91
C LYS A 195 16.09 23.30 6.32
N PHE A 196 16.39 24.07 5.27
CA PHE A 196 17.72 24.10 4.67
C PHE A 196 18.76 24.71 5.60
N HIS A 197 18.45 25.83 6.24
CA HIS A 197 19.31 26.46 7.25
C HIS A 197 19.64 25.49 8.40
N THR A 198 18.62 24.83 8.96
CA THR A 198 18.81 23.82 10.01
C THR A 198 19.66 22.64 9.54
N LYS A 199 19.55 22.22 8.26
CA LYS A 199 20.44 21.18 7.71
C LYS A 199 21.90 21.64 7.64
N ILE A 200 22.15 22.89 7.25
CA ILE A 200 23.50 23.46 7.23
C ILE A 200 24.10 23.47 8.64
N GLN A 201 23.38 24.04 9.62
CA GLN A 201 23.85 24.15 11.01
C GLN A 201 24.18 22.79 11.64
N ASN A 202 23.45 21.74 11.26
CA ASN A 202 23.68 20.39 11.76
C ASN A 202 24.61 19.53 10.89
N GLY A 203 25.24 20.08 9.84
CA GLY A 203 26.11 19.31 8.93
C GLY A 203 25.39 18.19 8.16
N ARG A 204 24.08 18.33 7.92
CA ARG A 204 23.20 17.33 7.30
C ARG A 204 22.82 17.65 5.85
N CYS A 205 23.58 18.52 5.19
CA CYS A 205 23.42 18.76 3.75
C CYS A 205 23.59 17.43 2.98
N CYS A 206 22.80 17.23 1.92
CA CYS A 206 22.76 15.98 1.13
C CYS A 206 22.35 14.71 1.90
N GLN A 207 22.04 14.78 3.19
CA GLN A 207 21.45 13.68 3.94
C GLN A 207 19.92 13.77 3.87
N HIS A 208 19.33 12.85 3.10
CA HIS A 208 17.88 12.80 2.89
C HIS A 208 17.16 11.93 3.93
N LEU A 209 17.81 10.85 4.37
CA LEU A 209 17.24 9.93 5.34
C LEU A 209 17.68 10.27 6.76
N HIS A 210 16.75 10.11 7.69
CA HIS A 210 16.97 10.02 9.11
C HIS A 210 17.25 8.55 9.45
N PRO A 211 18.25 8.27 10.30
CA PRO A 211 18.43 6.92 10.82
C PRO A 211 17.21 6.52 11.66
N ILE A 212 16.82 5.26 11.60
CA ILE A 212 15.82 4.73 12.52
C ILE A 212 16.50 4.62 13.88
N ARG A 213 15.92 5.24 14.91
CA ARG A 213 16.36 5.00 16.28
C ARG A 213 15.89 3.59 16.67
N THR A 214 16.83 2.68 16.83
CA THR A 214 16.57 1.43 17.55
C THR A 214 16.29 1.80 19.00
N ALA A 215 15.13 1.37 19.51
CA ALA A 215 14.77 1.53 20.92
C ALA A 215 15.64 0.65 21.81
#